data_AF-A0A645EI54-F1
#
_entry.id   AF-A0A645EI54-F1
#
_cell.length_a   1.000
_cell.length_b   1.000
_cell.length_c   1.000
_cell.angle_alpha   90.00
_cell.angle_beta   90.00
_cell.angle_gamma   90.00
#
_symmetry.space_group_name_H-M   'P 1'
#
loop_
_entity.id
_entity.type
_entity.pdbx_description
1 polymer ?
#
loop_
_entity_poly.entity_id
_entity_poly.type
_entity_poly.pdbx_seq_one_letter_code
_entity_poly.pdbx_strand_id
1 'polypeptide(L)'
;MLDSLPRFSRAEAELPEPKNKAELLFRLSEKYCRDGFLEEGIEIPLPGGIVRVTANRARGIKILSEAVSSEIAGELCSFVRGEIMEINRNDNKKP
;
A
#
# COMPACT_ATOMS: atom_id res chain seq x y z
N MET A 1 12.57 -30.57 -5.99
CA MET A 1 11.38 -30.44 -5.13
C MET A 1 11.27 -28.97 -4.74
N LEU A 2 10.45 -28.19 -5.45
CA LEU A 2 10.27 -26.73 -5.22
C LEU A 2 8.86 -26.40 -4.70
N ASP A 3 8.07 -27.40 -4.29
CA ASP A 3 6.64 -27.25 -3.95
C ASP A 3 6.36 -26.85 -2.48
N SER A 4 7.39 -26.55 -1.69
CA SER A 4 7.21 -26.27 -0.25
C SER A 4 7.34 -24.79 0.13
N LEU A 5 7.25 -23.87 -0.84
CA LEU A 5 7.08 -22.47 -0.50
C LEU A 5 5.59 -22.20 -0.22
N PRO A 6 5.24 -21.56 0.90
CA PRO A 6 3.86 -21.14 1.16
C PRO A 6 3.35 -20.34 -0.05
N ARG A 7 2.23 -20.81 -0.64
CA ARG A 7 1.59 -20.16 -1.78
C ARG A 7 0.91 -18.90 -1.28
N PHE A 8 1.64 -17.79 -1.25
CA PHE A 8 1.05 -16.49 -1.06
C PHE A 8 0.49 -15.99 -2.40
N SER A 9 -0.75 -15.53 -2.36
CA SER A 9 -1.34 -14.80 -3.46
C SER A 9 -0.95 -13.34 -3.37
N ARG A 10 -0.73 -12.72 -4.52
CA ARG A 10 -0.35 -11.32 -4.63
C ARG A 10 -1.41 -10.55 -5.40
N ALA A 11 -1.74 -9.35 -4.96
CA ALA A 11 -2.50 -8.40 -5.74
C ALA A 11 -1.74 -7.08 -5.83
N GLU A 12 -1.81 -6.43 -6.99
CA GLU A 12 -1.17 -5.14 -7.20
C GLU A 12 -2.16 -4.11 -7.75
N ALA A 13 -1.97 -2.86 -7.35
CA ALA A 13 -2.70 -1.73 -7.88
C ALA A 13 -1.76 -0.55 -8.12
N GLU A 14 -1.94 0.10 -9.26
CA GLU A 14 -1.25 1.34 -9.60
C GLU A 14 -2.21 2.51 -9.42
N LEU A 15 -1.71 3.56 -8.79
CA LEU A 15 -2.43 4.80 -8.53
C LEU A 15 -1.69 5.96 -9.18
N PRO A 16 -2.42 6.98 -9.66
CA PRO A 16 -1.81 8.17 -10.21
C PRO A 16 -0.92 8.87 -9.18
N GLU A 17 0.06 9.60 -9.68
CA GLU A 17 0.99 10.35 -8.84
C GLU A 17 0.25 11.31 -7.91
N PRO A 18 0.37 11.17 -6.57
CA PRO A 18 -0.21 12.12 -5.64
C PRO A 18 0.61 13.42 -5.67
N LYS A 19 -0.05 14.55 -5.41
CA LYS A 19 0.63 15.85 -5.30
C LYS A 19 1.69 15.83 -4.17
N ASN A 20 1.32 15.30 -3.00
CA ASN A 20 2.19 15.22 -1.83
C ASN A 20 2.51 13.77 -1.43
N LYS A 21 3.50 13.16 -2.10
CA LYS A 21 3.96 11.79 -1.80
C LYS A 21 4.43 11.62 -0.36
N ALA A 22 5.19 12.59 0.16
CA ALA A 22 5.76 12.53 1.51
C ALA A 22 4.68 12.59 2.61
N GLU A 23 3.74 13.52 2.51
CA GLU A 23 2.60 13.62 3.45
C GLU A 23 1.74 12.36 3.38
N LEU A 24 1.51 11.82 2.17
CA LEU A 24 0.72 10.61 2.01
C LEU A 24 1.36 9.39 2.67
N LEU A 25 2.65 9.16 2.41
CA LEU A 25 3.40 8.07 3.07
C LEU A 25 3.43 8.28 4.59
N PHE A 26 3.66 9.52 5.05
CA PHE A 26 3.68 9.86 6.47
C PHE A 26 2.34 9.58 7.15
N ARG A 27 1.21 9.97 6.55
CA ARG A 27 -0.12 9.72 7.12
C ARG A 27 -0.49 8.24 7.13
N LEU A 28 -0.11 7.51 6.08
CA LEU A 28 -0.30 6.06 6.07
C LEU A 28 0.55 5.37 7.14
N SER A 29 1.82 5.76 7.31
CA SER A 29 2.66 5.25 8.39
C SER A 29 2.09 5.62 9.77
N GLU A 30 1.65 6.86 9.99
CA GLU A 30 1.02 7.21 11.27
C GLU A 30 -0.22 6.38 11.57
N LYS A 31 -1.03 6.09 10.54
CA LYS A 31 -2.28 5.35 10.69
C LYS A 31 -2.07 3.84 10.85
N TYR A 32 -1.09 3.27 10.16
CA TYR A 32 -0.96 1.81 10.02
C TYR A 32 0.41 1.23 10.41
N CYS A 33 1.49 2.02 10.44
CA CYS A 33 2.81 1.52 10.78
C CYS A 33 3.78 2.61 11.27
N ARG A 34 4.09 2.63 12.58
CA ARG A 34 5.04 3.61 13.16
C ARG A 34 6.50 3.40 12.70
N ASP A 35 6.89 2.19 12.30
CA ASP A 35 8.29 1.81 12.05
C ASP A 35 8.56 1.19 10.66
N GLY A 36 7.53 0.96 9.84
CA GLY A 36 7.63 0.25 8.55
C GLY A 36 8.03 1.12 7.36
N PHE A 37 8.98 2.04 7.52
CA PHE A 37 9.47 2.88 6.42
C PHE A 37 10.48 2.12 5.56
N LEU A 38 10.22 2.09 4.25
CA LEU A 38 11.14 1.63 3.22
C LEU A 38 11.75 2.85 2.51
N GLU A 39 12.91 2.70 1.88
CA GLU A 39 13.58 3.81 1.16
C GLU A 39 12.68 4.47 0.11
N GLU A 40 11.77 3.71 -0.51
CA GLU A 40 10.84 4.19 -1.54
C GLU A 40 9.35 3.97 -1.17
N GLY A 41 9.03 3.72 0.10
CA GLY A 41 7.65 3.37 0.47
C GLY A 41 7.43 3.05 1.94
N ILE A 42 6.36 2.31 2.21
CA ILE A 42 6.02 1.77 3.53
C ILE A 42 5.51 0.34 3.41
N GLU A 43 5.77 -0.46 4.44
CA GLU A 43 5.19 -1.78 4.60
C GLU A 43 4.16 -1.75 5.72
N ILE A 44 2.93 -2.17 5.41
CA ILE A 44 1.80 -2.19 6.32
C ILE A 44 1.42 -3.65 6.59
N PRO A 45 1.74 -4.19 7.77
CA PRO A 45 1.22 -5.48 8.18
C PRO A 45 -0.27 -5.36 8.52
N LEU A 46 -1.12 -6.15 7.86
CA LEU A 46 -2.57 -6.21 8.10
C LEU A 46 -2.97 -7.62 8.55
N PRO A 47 -4.12 -7.77 9.24
CA PRO A 47 -4.64 -9.09 9.54
C PRO A 47 -4.90 -9.86 8.24
N GLY A 48 -4.18 -10.97 8.04
CA GLY A 48 -4.31 -11.83 6.86
C GLY A 48 -3.26 -11.61 5.75
N GLY A 49 -2.38 -10.61 5.88
CA GLY A 49 -1.34 -10.36 4.88
C GLY A 49 -0.49 -9.12 5.13
N ILE A 50 0.38 -8.81 4.19
CA ILE A 50 1.24 -7.62 4.24
C ILE A 50 0.95 -6.79 3.01
N VAL A 51 0.85 -5.48 3.15
CA VAL A 51 0.67 -4.55 2.03
C VAL A 51 1.85 -3.60 1.96
N ARG A 52 2.55 -3.61 0.84
CA ARG A 52 3.63 -2.67 0.52
C ARG A 52 3.09 -1.56 -0.35
N VAL A 53 3.33 -0.33 0.06
CA VAL A 53 2.99 0.86 -0.71
C VAL A 53 4.29 1.54 -1.09
N THR A 54 4.61 1.56 -2.38
CA THR A 54 5.83 2.16 -2.92
C THR A 54 5.45 3.41 -3.71
N ALA A 55 6.00 4.56 -3.35
CA ALA A 55 5.79 5.81 -4.09
C ALA A 55 6.95 6.00 -5.07
N ASN A 56 6.77 5.55 -6.31
CA ASN A 56 7.76 5.73 -7.35
C ASN A 56 7.78 7.19 -7.84
N ARG A 57 8.96 7.78 -7.96
CA ARG A 57 9.12 9.16 -8.46
C ARG A 57 8.65 9.36 -9.90
N ALA A 58 8.69 8.33 -10.74
CA ALA A 58 8.37 8.41 -12.17
C ALA A 58 7.01 7.80 -12.56
N ARG A 59 6.41 6.95 -11.71
CA ARG A 59 5.21 6.16 -12.06
C ARG A 59 4.02 6.34 -11.12
N GLY A 60 4.17 7.10 -10.03
CA GLY A 60 3.11 7.32 -9.04
C GLY A 60 3.18 6.36 -7.86
N ILE A 61 2.03 5.91 -7.33
CA ILE A 61 1.99 4.97 -6.19
C ILE A 61 1.70 3.56 -6.70
N LYS A 62 2.52 2.61 -6.28
CA LYS A 62 2.27 1.18 -6.43
C LYS A 62 1.89 0.57 -5.08
N ILE A 63 0.81 -0.20 -5.07
CA ILE A 63 0.36 -0.99 -3.93
C ILE A 63 0.56 -2.46 -4.29
N LEU A 64 1.16 -3.22 -3.41
CA LEU A 64 1.34 -4.65 -3.52
C LEU A 64 0.87 -5.30 -2.22
N SER A 65 -0.17 -6.13 -2.27
CA SER A 65 -0.59 -6.95 -1.14
C SER A 65 -0.18 -8.40 -1.34
N GLU A 66 0.25 -9.03 -0.25
CA GLU A 66 0.62 -10.44 -0.20
C GLU A 66 -0.20 -11.09 0.94
N ALA A 67 -0.99 -12.11 0.60
CA ALA A 67 -1.85 -12.80 1.55
C ALA A 67 -1.91 -14.30 1.26
N VAL A 68 -2.47 -15.08 2.19
CA VAL A 68 -2.64 -16.54 2.01
C VAL A 68 -3.63 -16.90 0.89
N SER A 69 -4.53 -15.98 0.53
CA SER A 69 -5.56 -16.16 -0.50
C SER A 69 -5.63 -14.95 -1.42
N SER A 70 -5.95 -15.18 -2.70
CA SER A 70 -6.08 -14.12 -3.71
C SER A 70 -7.23 -13.16 -3.41
N GLU A 71 -8.29 -13.67 -2.79
CA GLU A 71 -9.41 -12.87 -2.31
C GLU A 71 -8.95 -11.85 -1.25
N ILE A 72 -8.30 -12.34 -0.18
CA ILE A 72 -7.73 -11.49 0.88
C ILE A 72 -6.73 -10.50 0.30
N ALA A 73 -5.83 -10.94 -0.59
CA ALA A 73 -4.87 -10.03 -1.24
C ALA A 73 -5.61 -8.91 -1.99
N GLY A 74 -6.63 -9.23 -2.77
CA GLY A 74 -7.45 -8.26 -3.49
C GLY A 74 -8.18 -7.28 -2.58
N GLU A 75 -8.74 -7.76 -1.47
CA GLU A 75 -9.40 -6.92 -0.46
C GLU A 75 -8.42 -5.97 0.22
N LEU A 76 -7.27 -6.47 0.69
CA LEU A 76 -6.23 -5.65 1.32
C LEU A 76 -5.70 -4.59 0.36
N CYS A 77 -5.47 -4.96 -0.90
CA CYS A 77 -5.03 -4.01 -1.93
C CYS A 77 -6.08 -2.92 -2.17
N SER A 78 -7.35 -3.30 -2.27
CA SER A 78 -8.45 -2.35 -2.51
C SER A 78 -8.69 -1.43 -1.32
N PHE A 79 -8.56 -1.97 -0.10
CA PHE A 79 -8.66 -1.21 1.14
C PHE A 79 -7.60 -0.10 1.22
N VAL A 80 -6.32 -0.46 1.07
CA VAL A 80 -5.22 0.52 1.10
C VAL A 80 -5.34 1.51 -0.06
N ARG A 81 -5.80 1.06 -1.24
CA ARG A 81 -6.07 1.95 -2.37
C ARG A 81 -7.11 3.02 -2.03
N GLY A 82 -8.20 2.63 -1.38
CA GLY A 82 -9.26 3.54 -0.94
C GLY A 82 -8.75 4.58 0.06
N GLU A 83 -7.98 4.14 1.04
CA GLU A 83 -7.33 5.00 2.04
C GLU A 83 -6.43 6.05 1.40
N ILE A 84 -5.59 5.64 0.45
CA ILE A 84 -4.70 6.53 -0.30
C ILE A 84 -5.49 7.58 -1.09
N MET A 85 -6.56 7.15 -1.76
CA MET A 85 -7.45 8.06 -2.49
C MET A 85 -8.14 9.05 -1.55
N GLU A 86 -8.57 8.62 -0.37
CA GLU A 86 -9.21 9.48 0.62
C GLU A 86 -8.23 10.51 1.22
N ILE A 87 -7.00 10.09 1.54
CA ILE A 87 -5.93 11.01 1.99
C ILE A 87 -5.63 12.05 0.91
N ASN A 88 -5.45 11.61 -0.34
CA ASN A 88 -5.18 12.50 -1.47
C ASN A 88 -6.36 13.45 -1.78
N ARG A 89 -7.60 13.02 -1.54
CA ARG A 89 -8.80 13.86 -1.67
C ARG A 89 -8.88 14.91 -0.57
N ASN A 90 -8.52 14.56 0.67
CA ASN A 90 -8.49 15.49 1.79
C ASN A 90 -7.37 16.53 1.66
N ASP A 91 -6.24 16.20 1.02
CA ASP A 91 -5.16 17.15 0.74
C ASP A 91 -5.63 18.27 -0.22
N ASN A 92 -6.45 17.95 -1.22
CA ASN A 92 -7.08 18.94 -2.11
C ASN A 92 -8.12 19.85 -1.41
N LYS A 93 -8.38 19.65 -0.12
CA LYS A 93 -9.31 20.46 0.69
C LYS A 93 -8.61 21.41 1.67
N LYS A 94 -7.28 21.46 1.73
CA LYS A 94 -6.59 22.53 2.47
C LYS A 94 -6.78 23.86 1.69
N PRO A 95 -7.48 24.87 2.27
CA PRO A 95 -7.67 26.18 1.65
C PRO A 95 -6.38 26.99 1.56
#